data_AF-A0A7S2NZ07-F1
#
_entry.id   AF-A0A7S2NZ07-F1
#
_cell.length_a   1.000
_cell.length_b   1.000
_cell.length_c   1.000
_cell.angle_alpha   90.00
_cell.angle_beta   90.00
_cell.angle_gamma   90.00
#
_symmetry.space_group_name_H-M   'P 1'
#
loop_
_entity.id
_entity.type
_entity.pdbx_description
1 polymer ?
#
loop_
_entity_poly.entity_id
_entity_poly.type
_entity_poly.pdbx_seq_one_letter_code
_entity_poly.pdbx_strand_id
1 'polypeptide(L)'
;MTLRNRDLLLVALFGATNAFVPSAHVSVKLVKPRSTLMRHRQKIQPPTSKVFSTSVPAEEKQQGVDVDIIMEPQGKFLGDPISYSELTIGVMKETYPGECRVSQSPESVKTLVDAGFDVVVQAGAGEKASFNDAAYVEAGAIVFPGNQIFDHADIITKIRPPSEDEVPLLAGKTLIGMISPAINTDLYETLTEQRTNVFALDCVPRMLSRAQSYDVLSSQTNIAGYRAVIEAADQFPRFFAGQMTAAGKVPPAKVLVLGVGVAGLGAIQTG
;
A
#
# COMPACT_ATOMS: atom_id res chain seq x y z
N MET A 1 -7.69 -35.92 -17.98
CA MET A 1 -6.87 -35.98 -16.75
C MET A 1 -7.84 -36.23 -15.59
N THR A 2 -7.99 -37.49 -15.18
CA THR A 2 -9.05 -37.93 -14.28
C THR A 2 -8.56 -37.81 -12.84
N LEU A 3 -8.96 -36.76 -12.13
CA LEU A 3 -8.75 -36.62 -10.67
C LEU A 3 -9.46 -37.80 -9.99
N ARG A 4 -8.70 -38.69 -9.35
CA ARG A 4 -9.28 -39.73 -8.49
C ARG A 4 -9.49 -39.13 -7.10
N ASN A 5 -10.34 -39.77 -6.29
CA ASN A 5 -10.68 -39.41 -4.91
C ASN A 5 -9.50 -39.42 -3.90
N ARG A 6 -8.26 -39.31 -4.40
CA ARG A 6 -6.98 -39.30 -3.69
C ARG A 6 -6.23 -37.98 -3.84
N ASP A 7 -6.68 -37.08 -4.71
CA ASP A 7 -6.00 -35.82 -5.03
C ASP A 7 -6.73 -34.65 -4.37
N LEU A 8 -5.99 -33.74 -3.72
CA LEU A 8 -6.56 -32.53 -3.12
C LEU A 8 -6.56 -31.44 -4.18
N LEU A 9 -7.75 -31.06 -4.64
CA LEU A 9 -7.91 -29.96 -5.58
C LEU A 9 -8.14 -28.67 -4.80
N LEU A 10 -7.09 -27.86 -4.64
CA LEU A 10 -7.24 -26.50 -4.14
C LEU A 10 -7.60 -25.58 -5.31
N VAL A 11 -8.90 -25.47 -5.61
CA VAL A 11 -9.38 -24.48 -6.58
C VAL A 11 -9.38 -23.11 -5.93
N ALA A 12 -8.23 -22.44 -5.97
CA ALA A 12 -8.15 -21.04 -5.61
C ALA A 12 -8.46 -20.20 -6.87
N LEU A 13 -9.76 -20.02 -7.16
CA LEU A 13 -10.23 -19.12 -8.21
C LEU A 13 -9.97 -17.67 -7.79
N PHE A 14 -8.76 -17.18 -8.01
CA PHE A 14 -8.45 -15.76 -7.87
C PHE A 14 -8.85 -15.06 -9.18
N GLY A 15 -10.08 -14.55 -9.20
CA GLY A 15 -10.63 -13.81 -10.33
C GLY A 15 -9.84 -12.52 -10.56
N ALA A 16 -9.10 -12.46 -11.67
CA ALA A 16 -8.55 -11.22 -12.18
C ALA A 16 -9.65 -10.50 -12.99
N THR A 17 -10.45 -9.64 -12.35
CA THR A 17 -11.31 -8.70 -13.07
C THR A 17 -10.60 -7.36 -13.20
N ASN A 18 -9.64 -7.28 -14.12
CA ASN A 18 -9.16 -6.00 -14.65
C ASN A 18 -10.13 -5.59 -15.78
N ALA A 19 -11.11 -4.76 -15.45
CA ALA A 19 -11.88 -4.03 -16.46
C ALA A 19 -11.03 -2.86 -16.97
N PHE A 20 -10.51 -3.02 -18.18
CA PHE A 20 -9.86 -1.97 -18.97
C PHE A 20 -10.94 -1.00 -19.47
N VAL A 21 -10.82 0.30 -19.18
CA VAL A 21 -11.66 1.37 -19.74
C VAL A 21 -10.75 2.45 -20.33
N PRO A 22 -11.04 2.97 -21.53
CA PRO A 22 -10.12 3.79 -22.31
C PRO A 22 -10.04 5.24 -21.82
N SER A 23 -8.88 5.85 -22.11
CA SER A 23 -8.46 7.20 -21.80
C SER A 23 -9.51 8.29 -22.03
N ALA A 24 -9.92 8.98 -20.96
CA ALA A 24 -10.49 10.32 -21.04
C ALA A 24 -9.34 11.31 -21.35
N HIS A 25 -9.41 11.93 -22.53
CA HIS A 25 -8.46 12.92 -23.01
C HIS A 25 -8.59 14.22 -22.20
N VAL A 26 -7.59 14.53 -21.36
CA VAL A 26 -7.37 15.90 -20.90
C VAL A 26 -6.50 16.59 -21.94
N SER A 27 -7.12 17.52 -22.67
CA SER A 27 -6.48 18.34 -23.70
C SER A 27 -5.54 19.35 -23.05
N VAL A 28 -4.22 19.10 -23.08
CA VAL A 28 -3.22 20.13 -22.74
C VAL A 28 -2.76 20.79 -24.03
N LYS A 29 -3.30 21.97 -24.28
CA LYS A 29 -2.98 22.82 -25.43
C LYS A 29 -1.57 23.40 -25.22
N LEU A 30 -0.58 22.83 -25.89
CA LEU A 30 0.78 23.38 -25.97
C LEU A 30 0.76 24.72 -26.71
N VAL A 31 0.73 25.83 -25.95
CA VAL A 31 0.94 27.18 -26.48
C VAL A 31 2.45 27.42 -26.55
N LYS A 32 2.95 27.74 -27.74
CA LYS A 32 4.34 28.17 -27.97
C LYS A 32 4.39 29.70 -27.90
N PRO A 33 5.14 30.33 -26.99
CA PRO A 33 5.49 31.74 -27.13
C PRO A 33 6.92 31.91 -27.60
N ARG A 34 7.04 32.83 -28.56
CA ARG A 34 8.18 33.25 -29.36
C ARG A 34 9.45 33.57 -28.56
N SER A 35 10.58 33.14 -29.10
CA SER A 35 11.92 33.66 -28.82
C SER A 35 12.05 35.10 -29.33
N THR A 36 12.45 36.05 -28.49
CA THR A 36 13.14 37.26 -28.97
C THR A 36 14.04 37.86 -27.89
N LEU A 37 15.24 38.24 -28.33
CA LEU A 37 16.22 39.19 -27.79
C LEU A 37 17.36 38.68 -26.89
N MET A 38 18.49 38.48 -27.57
CA MET A 38 19.87 38.54 -27.07
C MET A 38 20.20 39.88 -26.38
N ARG A 39 21.14 39.85 -25.43
CA ARG A 39 22.31 40.76 -25.40
C ARG A 39 23.50 40.13 -24.65
N HIS A 40 24.66 40.16 -25.32
CA HIS A 40 26.07 40.04 -24.88
C HIS A 40 26.37 40.79 -23.56
N ARG A 41 27.41 40.59 -22.73
CA ARG A 41 28.76 39.94 -22.72
C ARG A 41 29.14 39.95 -21.20
N GLN A 42 30.01 39.12 -20.61
CA GLN A 42 31.48 39.19 -20.66
C GLN A 42 32.09 38.14 -19.70
N LYS A 43 33.23 37.54 -20.10
CA LYS A 43 34.04 36.54 -19.38
C LYS A 43 34.95 37.17 -18.32
N ILE A 44 35.13 36.52 -17.16
CA ILE A 44 36.38 36.54 -16.36
C ILE A 44 36.56 35.21 -15.57
N GLN A 45 37.76 34.61 -15.68
CA GLN A 45 38.40 33.56 -14.85
C GLN A 45 39.93 33.73 -15.03
N PRO A 46 40.87 33.11 -14.25
CA PRO A 46 40.88 32.55 -12.88
C PRO A 46 42.15 33.04 -12.08
N PRO A 47 42.69 32.38 -11.00
CA PRO A 47 43.68 31.29 -11.20
C PRO A 47 43.87 30.19 -10.08
N THR A 48 44.12 28.96 -10.54
CA THR A 48 45.07 27.87 -10.13
C THR A 48 45.37 27.42 -8.68
N SER A 49 45.32 26.08 -8.46
CA SER A 49 46.41 25.15 -8.05
C SER A 49 45.80 23.77 -7.67
N LYS A 50 46.36 22.57 -7.83
CA LYS A 50 47.62 21.98 -8.33
C LYS A 50 47.30 20.51 -8.67
N VAL A 51 47.97 19.96 -9.68
CA VAL A 51 47.84 18.56 -10.16
C VAL A 51 48.86 17.67 -9.45
N PHE A 52 48.48 16.43 -9.10
CA PHE A 52 49.40 15.30 -8.92
C PHE A 52 48.95 14.13 -9.80
N SER A 53 49.86 13.67 -10.65
CA SER A 53 49.68 12.58 -11.60
C SER A 53 50.53 11.38 -11.20
N THR A 54 49.97 10.18 -11.26
CA THR A 54 50.72 8.96 -11.62
C THR A 54 49.86 8.08 -12.52
N SER A 55 50.47 7.65 -13.61
CA SER A 55 49.91 7.09 -14.84
C SER A 55 50.03 5.56 -14.90
N VAL A 56 48.98 4.86 -15.35
CA VAL A 56 49.02 3.54 -16.04
C VAL A 56 47.82 3.50 -17.02
N PRO A 57 47.93 2.90 -18.24
CA PRO A 57 47.24 3.39 -19.43
C PRO A 57 45.91 2.71 -19.80
N ALA A 58 45.08 3.50 -20.48
CA ALA A 58 44.01 3.22 -21.46
C ALA A 58 43.26 1.87 -21.44
N GLU A 59 42.02 1.90 -20.96
CA GLU A 59 40.91 1.09 -21.45
C GLU A 59 39.63 1.95 -21.54
N GLU A 60 38.78 1.60 -22.50
CA GLU A 60 37.73 2.41 -23.14
C GLU A 60 36.59 2.89 -22.21
N LYS A 61 36.16 4.14 -22.40
CA LYS A 61 35.07 4.80 -21.64
C LYS A 61 33.70 4.21 -21.95
N GLN A 62 33.01 3.71 -20.93
CA GLN A 62 31.55 3.85 -20.82
C GLN A 62 31.24 4.70 -19.59
N GLN A 63 30.76 5.93 -19.86
CA GLN A 63 30.43 6.93 -18.84
C GLN A 63 29.19 6.49 -18.05
N GLY A 64 29.42 6.03 -16.82
CA GLY A 64 28.42 6.05 -15.77
C GLY A 64 28.08 7.50 -15.43
N VAL A 65 26.82 7.86 -15.60
CA VAL A 65 26.28 9.12 -15.10
C VAL A 65 25.81 8.84 -13.67
N ASP A 66 26.57 9.28 -12.68
CA ASP A 66 26.03 9.50 -11.34
C ASP A 66 25.00 10.61 -11.47
N VAL A 67 23.72 10.22 -11.49
CA VAL A 67 22.61 11.16 -11.42
C VAL A 67 22.29 11.32 -9.94
N ASP A 68 22.90 12.31 -9.30
CA ASP A 68 22.32 12.91 -8.11
C ASP A 68 21.01 13.57 -8.53
N ILE A 69 19.92 12.80 -8.48
CA ILE A 69 18.57 13.32 -8.69
C ILE A 69 18.19 14.08 -7.42
N ILE A 70 18.65 15.33 -7.34
CA ILE A 70 17.97 16.33 -6.51
C ILE A 70 16.64 16.60 -7.22
N MET A 71 15.60 15.87 -6.83
CA MET A 71 14.23 16.20 -7.23
C MET A 71 13.85 17.51 -6.52
N GLU A 72 14.10 18.65 -7.16
CA GLU A 72 13.40 19.88 -6.76
C GLU A 72 11.90 19.64 -6.95
N PRO A 73 11.06 19.86 -5.93
CA PRO A 73 9.62 19.69 -6.06
C PRO A 73 9.09 20.74 -7.04
N GLN A 74 8.89 20.33 -8.29
CA GLN A 74 8.28 21.16 -9.33
C GLN A 74 6.76 21.20 -9.12
N GLY A 75 6.36 21.98 -8.13
CA GLY A 75 4.98 22.34 -7.85
C GLY A 75 4.97 23.50 -6.86
N LYS A 76 4.32 24.62 -7.19
CA LYS A 76 3.98 25.62 -6.16
C LYS A 76 3.03 24.91 -5.19
N PHE A 77 3.51 24.61 -3.98
CA PHE A 77 2.62 24.23 -2.88
C PHE A 77 1.58 25.35 -2.74
N LEU A 78 0.30 25.00 -2.90
CA LEU A 78 -0.82 25.92 -2.73
C LEU A 78 -1.08 26.07 -1.23
N GLY A 79 -0.22 26.81 -0.54
CA GLY A 79 -0.33 27.06 0.90
C GLY A 79 1.00 27.01 1.63
N ASP A 80 1.01 27.50 2.86
CA ASP A 80 2.13 27.31 3.77
C ASP A 80 2.24 25.82 4.13
N PRO A 81 3.47 25.26 4.22
CA PRO A 81 3.65 23.86 4.59
C PRO A 81 3.11 23.61 6.00
N ILE A 82 2.19 22.66 6.12
CA ILE A 82 1.63 22.21 7.39
C ILE A 82 2.66 21.28 8.06
N SER A 83 2.94 21.50 9.34
CA SER A 83 3.84 20.63 10.11
C SER A 83 3.18 19.28 10.40
N TYR A 84 3.96 18.20 10.48
CA TYR A 84 3.41 16.90 10.88
C TYR A 84 2.77 16.92 12.28
N SER A 85 3.31 17.75 13.17
CA SER A 85 2.79 17.96 14.53
C SER A 85 1.43 18.69 14.57
N GLU A 86 0.96 19.21 13.44
CA GLU A 86 -0.35 19.87 13.32
C GLU A 86 -1.38 18.93 12.67
N LEU A 87 -0.98 17.71 12.28
CA LEU A 87 -1.84 16.74 11.62
C LEU A 87 -2.08 15.55 12.54
N THR A 88 -3.36 15.20 12.69
CA THR A 88 -3.77 14.05 13.49
C THR A 88 -4.24 12.89 12.60
N ILE A 89 -3.68 11.70 12.80
CA ILE A 89 -4.04 10.46 12.11
C ILE A 89 -4.99 9.63 12.98
N GLY A 90 -6.18 9.36 12.48
CA GLY A 90 -7.20 8.51 13.08
C GLY A 90 -7.18 7.08 12.55
N VAL A 91 -7.09 6.11 13.46
CA VAL A 91 -7.21 4.67 13.19
C VAL A 91 -8.61 4.21 13.58
N MET A 92 -9.44 3.93 12.57
CA MET A 92 -10.84 3.54 12.77
C MET A 92 -11.00 2.06 13.11
N LYS A 93 -12.02 1.74 13.90
CA LYS A 93 -12.52 0.38 14.09
C LYS A 93 -13.29 -0.07 12.85
N GLU A 94 -13.05 -1.32 12.45
CA GLU A 94 -13.81 -1.94 11.38
C GLU A 94 -15.17 -2.43 11.89
N THR A 95 -16.24 -1.99 11.22
CA THR A 95 -17.63 -2.29 11.57
C THR A 95 -18.20 -3.47 10.78
N TYR A 96 -17.55 -3.84 9.67
CA TYR A 96 -18.03 -4.91 8.79
C TYR A 96 -18.01 -6.28 9.51
N PRO A 97 -19.10 -7.08 9.43
CA PRO A 97 -19.14 -8.40 10.06
C PRO A 97 -18.01 -9.31 9.57
N GLY A 98 -17.29 -9.92 10.51
CA GLY A 98 -16.15 -10.80 10.20
C GLY A 98 -14.85 -10.10 9.79
N GLU A 99 -14.84 -8.75 9.70
CA GLU A 99 -13.58 -8.02 9.57
C GLU A 99 -12.85 -8.03 10.92
N CYS A 100 -11.62 -8.53 10.88
CA CYS A 100 -10.76 -8.71 12.06
C CYS A 100 -9.44 -7.94 11.95
N ARG A 101 -9.17 -7.32 10.79
CA ARG A 101 -7.97 -6.53 10.58
C ARG A 101 -8.16 -5.10 11.10
N VAL A 102 -7.05 -4.38 11.28
CA VAL A 102 -6.98 -2.97 11.66
C VAL A 102 -6.01 -2.25 10.73
N SER A 103 -6.28 -0.98 10.38
CA SER A 103 -5.48 -0.24 9.38
C SER A 103 -4.05 0.02 9.84
N GLN A 104 -3.83 0.17 11.16
CA GLN A 104 -2.53 0.42 11.77
C GLN A 104 -2.31 -0.51 12.98
N SER A 105 -1.13 -1.12 13.06
CA SER A 105 -0.68 -1.88 14.22
C SER A 105 -0.01 -0.94 15.24
N PRO A 106 0.16 -1.33 16.50
CA PRO A 106 0.92 -0.53 17.47
C PRO A 106 2.35 -0.17 16.99
N GLU A 107 2.98 -1.07 16.24
CA GLU A 107 4.30 -0.83 15.64
C GLU A 107 4.28 0.25 14.56
N SER A 108 3.27 0.22 13.67
CA SER A 108 3.14 1.26 12.63
C SER A 108 2.72 2.59 13.24
N VAL A 109 1.88 2.59 14.28
CA VAL A 109 1.53 3.78 15.07
C VAL A 109 2.78 4.42 15.67
N LYS A 110 3.65 3.64 16.31
CA LYS A 110 4.90 4.17 16.88
C LYS A 110 5.74 4.87 15.81
N THR A 111 5.83 4.30 14.62
CA THR A 111 6.58 4.90 13.50
C THR A 111 5.99 6.24 13.06
N LEU A 112 4.65 6.38 13.10
CA LEU A 112 3.96 7.63 12.78
C LEU A 112 4.18 8.70 13.86
N VAL A 113 4.13 8.30 15.13
CA VAL A 113 4.42 9.18 16.27
C VAL A 113 5.88 9.65 16.22
N ASP A 114 6.83 8.75 15.96
CA ASP A 114 8.25 9.07 15.82
C ASP A 114 8.53 10.01 14.63
N ALA A 115 7.70 9.96 13.58
CA ALA A 115 7.75 10.90 12.46
C ALA A 115 7.18 12.29 12.80
N GLY A 116 6.49 12.42 13.94
CA GLY A 116 5.95 13.68 14.46
C GLY A 116 4.45 13.89 14.26
N PHE A 117 3.69 12.86 13.88
CA PHE A 117 2.22 12.95 13.80
C PHE A 117 1.57 12.66 15.16
N ASP A 118 0.47 13.34 15.45
CA ASP A 118 -0.43 12.91 16.51
C ASP A 118 -1.27 11.74 16.01
N VAL A 119 -1.33 10.65 16.77
CA VAL A 119 -2.10 9.46 16.39
C VAL A 119 -3.20 9.20 17.38
N VAL A 120 -4.42 9.07 16.87
CA VAL A 120 -5.61 8.75 17.64
C VAL A 120 -6.20 7.43 17.16
N VAL A 121 -6.64 6.58 18.09
CA VAL A 121 -7.14 5.24 17.79
C VAL A 121 -8.53 5.08 18.39
N GLN A 122 -9.45 4.50 17.63
CA GLN A 122 -10.78 4.21 18.15
C GLN A 122 -10.71 3.04 19.13
N ALA A 123 -11.37 3.17 20.30
CA ALA A 123 -11.40 2.14 21.32
C ALA A 123 -11.85 0.79 20.75
N GLY A 124 -11.03 -0.23 21.00
CA GLY A 124 -11.25 -1.59 20.51
C GLY A 124 -11.11 -1.77 19.00
N ALA A 125 -10.40 -0.89 18.29
CA ALA A 125 -10.10 -1.06 16.85
C ALA A 125 -9.23 -2.30 16.58
N GLY A 126 -8.26 -2.57 17.46
CA GLY A 126 -7.31 -3.67 17.30
C GLY A 126 -7.71 -5.00 17.96
N GLU A 127 -8.82 -5.06 18.71
CA GLU A 127 -9.19 -6.23 19.54
C GLU A 127 -9.20 -7.54 18.75
N LYS A 128 -9.82 -7.52 17.56
CA LYS A 128 -9.92 -8.70 16.68
C LYS A 128 -8.60 -9.04 15.99
N ALA A 129 -7.68 -8.07 15.90
CA ALA A 129 -6.33 -8.24 15.37
C ALA A 129 -5.32 -8.65 16.45
N SER A 130 -5.78 -8.96 17.68
CA SER A 130 -4.95 -9.27 18.85
C SER A 130 -4.10 -8.10 19.36
N PHE A 131 -4.53 -6.86 19.12
CA PHE A 131 -3.93 -5.67 19.71
C PHE A 131 -4.90 -5.03 20.71
N ASN A 132 -4.47 -4.90 21.97
CA ASN A 132 -5.26 -4.22 22.99
C ASN A 132 -5.08 -2.70 22.93
N ASP A 133 -6.03 -1.95 23.49
CA ASP A 133 -5.94 -0.49 23.53
C ASP A 133 -4.71 0.01 24.31
N ALA A 134 -4.27 -0.75 25.33
CA ALA A 134 -3.07 -0.45 26.09
C ALA A 134 -1.80 -0.42 25.21
N ALA A 135 -1.65 -1.34 24.25
CA ALA A 135 -0.51 -1.38 23.34
C ALA A 135 -0.48 -0.14 22.43
N TYR A 136 -1.63 0.40 22.05
CA TYR A 136 -1.69 1.65 21.29
C TYR A 136 -1.28 2.86 22.15
N VAL A 137 -1.70 2.89 23.41
CA VAL A 137 -1.27 3.93 24.36
C VAL A 137 0.22 3.86 24.62
N GLU A 138 0.79 2.66 24.79
CA GLU A 138 2.24 2.45 24.93
C GLU A 138 3.02 2.87 23.67
N ALA A 139 2.41 2.74 22.49
CA ALA A 139 2.97 3.22 21.23
C ALA A 139 2.89 4.75 21.05
N GLY A 140 2.26 5.47 21.97
CA GLY A 140 2.14 6.93 21.95
C GLY A 140 0.84 7.46 21.34
N ALA A 141 -0.14 6.60 21.04
CA ALA A 141 -1.45 7.04 20.55
C ALA A 141 -2.43 7.36 21.67
N ILE A 142 -3.41 8.21 21.35
CA ILE A 142 -4.54 8.54 22.24
C ILE A 142 -5.76 7.71 21.82
N VAL A 143 -6.40 7.05 22.76
CA VAL A 143 -7.58 6.22 22.46
C VAL A 143 -8.87 6.99 22.72
N PHE A 144 -9.75 7.10 21.71
CA PHE A 144 -11.06 7.75 21.82
C PHE A 144 -12.22 6.75 21.71
N PRO A 145 -13.29 6.92 22.51
CA PRO A 145 -14.49 6.10 22.40
C PRO A 145 -15.39 6.57 21.25
N GLY A 146 -16.03 5.61 20.57
CA GLY A 146 -17.09 5.87 19.59
C GLY A 146 -16.63 6.75 18.42
N ASN A 147 -17.44 7.74 18.07
CA ASN A 147 -17.21 8.61 16.92
C ASN A 147 -16.40 9.88 17.25
N GLN A 148 -15.95 10.06 18.50
CA GLN A 148 -15.15 11.23 18.90
C GLN A 148 -13.85 11.36 18.10
N ILE A 149 -13.36 10.24 17.55
CA ILE A 149 -12.19 10.21 16.66
C ILE A 149 -12.34 11.13 15.45
N PHE A 150 -13.55 11.31 14.91
CA PHE A 150 -13.78 12.19 13.76
C PHE A 150 -13.61 13.66 14.12
N ASP A 151 -13.81 14.05 15.38
CA ASP A 151 -13.63 15.44 15.82
C ASP A 151 -12.15 15.80 15.96
N HIS A 152 -11.29 14.81 16.16
CA HIS A 152 -9.87 14.98 16.46
C HIS A 152 -8.93 14.62 15.30
N ALA A 153 -9.37 13.87 14.29
CA ALA A 153 -8.51 13.41 13.20
C ALA A 153 -8.70 14.20 11.90
N ASP A 154 -7.58 14.56 11.26
CA ASP A 154 -7.54 15.17 9.92
C ASP A 154 -7.41 14.09 8.84
N ILE A 155 -6.65 13.03 9.15
CA ILE A 155 -6.41 11.90 8.26
C ILE A 155 -7.02 10.65 8.88
N ILE A 156 -8.02 10.08 8.23
CA ILE A 156 -8.67 8.84 8.66
C ILE A 156 -8.10 7.66 7.87
N THR A 157 -7.69 6.62 8.58
CA THR A 157 -7.22 5.36 8.00
C THR A 157 -8.22 4.25 8.28
N LYS A 158 -8.61 3.53 7.21
CA LYS A 158 -9.55 2.40 7.27
C LYS A 158 -9.15 1.35 6.24
N ILE A 159 -9.49 0.09 6.47
CA ILE A 159 -9.24 -0.97 5.49
C ILE A 159 -10.37 -1.00 4.48
N ARG A 160 -11.61 -1.15 4.95
CA ARG A 160 -12.78 -1.24 4.07
C ARG A 160 -13.33 0.15 3.73
N PRO A 161 -14.16 0.26 2.67
CA PRO A 161 -14.88 1.48 2.41
C PRO A 161 -15.71 1.90 3.64
N PRO A 162 -15.82 3.20 3.94
CA PRO A 162 -16.64 3.69 5.04
C PRO A 162 -18.11 3.33 4.82
N SER A 163 -18.81 3.09 5.92
CA SER A 163 -20.27 2.88 5.92
C SER A 163 -21.02 4.18 5.66
N GLU A 164 -22.28 4.08 5.24
CA GLU A 164 -23.13 5.25 4.96
C GLU A 164 -23.24 6.22 6.14
N ASP A 165 -23.21 5.70 7.38
CA ASP A 165 -23.24 6.51 8.60
C ASP A 165 -21.92 7.26 8.87
N GLU A 166 -20.79 6.70 8.40
CA GLU A 166 -19.46 7.30 8.57
C GLU A 166 -19.16 8.35 7.49
N VAL A 167 -19.74 8.21 6.29
CA VAL A 167 -19.46 9.09 5.14
C VAL A 167 -19.67 10.58 5.46
N PRO A 168 -20.79 11.02 6.07
CA PRO A 168 -20.99 12.43 6.42
C PRO A 168 -19.92 13.00 7.38
N LEU A 169 -19.31 12.15 8.22
CA LEU A 169 -18.30 12.55 9.21
C LEU A 169 -16.91 12.73 8.60
N LEU A 170 -16.73 12.33 7.33
CA LEU A 170 -15.46 12.45 6.60
C LEU A 170 -15.33 13.78 5.84
N ALA A 171 -16.37 14.61 5.81
CA ALA A 171 -16.38 15.85 5.05
C ALA A 171 -15.18 16.75 5.42
N GLY A 172 -14.41 17.16 4.42
CA GLY A 172 -13.21 18.00 4.59
C GLY A 172 -11.97 17.30 5.17
N LYS A 173 -12.02 15.97 5.38
CA LYS A 173 -10.89 15.17 5.89
C LYS A 173 -10.18 14.42 4.76
N THR A 174 -9.07 13.77 5.10
CA THR A 174 -8.37 12.85 4.20
C THR A 174 -8.64 11.40 4.59
N LEU A 175 -9.22 10.61 3.70
CA LEU A 175 -9.43 9.17 3.88
C LEU A 175 -8.36 8.37 3.15
N ILE A 176 -7.73 7.42 3.84
CA ILE A 176 -6.79 6.45 3.27
C ILE A 176 -7.33 5.04 3.52
N GLY A 177 -7.60 4.29 2.45
CA GLY A 177 -8.15 2.94 2.56
C GLY A 177 -8.48 2.31 1.20
N MET A 178 -9.09 1.12 1.23
CA MET A 178 -9.62 0.51 0.00
C MET A 178 -11.03 1.04 -0.28
N ILE A 179 -11.25 1.60 -1.48
CA ILE A 179 -12.52 2.24 -1.84
C ILE A 179 -13.23 1.48 -2.96
N SER A 180 -12.47 0.87 -3.88
CA SER A 180 -13.01 0.23 -5.09
C SER A 180 -13.92 1.17 -5.89
N PRO A 181 -13.41 2.32 -6.37
CA PRO A 181 -14.24 3.34 -7.04
C PRO A 181 -14.98 2.82 -8.28
N ALA A 182 -14.44 1.81 -8.96
CA ALA A 182 -15.08 1.19 -10.13
C ALA A 182 -16.34 0.37 -9.78
N ILE A 183 -16.50 -0.03 -8.52
CA ILE A 183 -17.63 -0.81 -8.02
C ILE A 183 -18.57 0.09 -7.21
N ASN A 184 -18.01 0.98 -6.39
CA ASN A 184 -18.74 1.84 -5.45
C ASN A 184 -18.86 3.28 -6.00
N THR A 185 -19.54 3.44 -7.13
CA THR A 185 -19.69 4.75 -7.79
C THR A 185 -20.40 5.77 -6.91
N ASP A 186 -21.49 5.37 -6.24
CA ASP A 186 -22.32 6.26 -5.44
C ASP A 186 -21.57 6.81 -4.22
N LEU A 187 -20.74 5.96 -3.60
CA LEU A 187 -19.84 6.35 -2.50
C LEU A 187 -18.80 7.36 -2.97
N TYR A 188 -18.18 7.09 -4.13
CA TYR A 188 -17.18 7.99 -4.72
C TYR A 188 -17.79 9.36 -5.06
N GLU A 189 -19.00 9.40 -5.62
CA GLU A 189 -19.72 10.64 -5.93
C GLU A 189 -19.99 11.44 -4.65
N THR A 190 -20.51 10.78 -3.61
CA THR A 190 -20.80 11.42 -2.31
C THR A 190 -19.54 12.01 -1.67
N LEU A 191 -18.43 11.25 -1.65
CA LEU A 191 -17.16 11.74 -1.10
C LEU A 191 -16.60 12.92 -1.90
N THR A 192 -16.82 12.92 -3.22
CA THR A 192 -16.44 14.03 -4.11
C THR A 192 -17.24 15.29 -3.81
N GLU A 193 -18.56 15.18 -3.64
CA GLU A 193 -19.45 16.29 -3.29
C GLU A 193 -19.08 16.94 -1.95
N GLN A 194 -18.66 16.12 -0.98
CA GLN A 194 -18.23 16.56 0.35
C GLN A 194 -16.80 17.12 0.40
N ARG A 195 -16.09 17.12 -0.74
CA ARG A 195 -14.69 17.55 -0.85
C ARG A 195 -13.76 16.79 0.10
N THR A 196 -14.04 15.51 0.33
CA THR A 196 -13.17 14.62 1.09
C THR A 196 -11.99 14.23 0.20
N ASN A 197 -10.76 14.38 0.70
CA ASN A 197 -9.58 13.91 -0.01
C ASN A 197 -9.48 12.40 0.18
N VAL A 198 -9.37 11.61 -0.90
CA VAL A 198 -9.38 10.15 -0.79
C VAL A 198 -8.17 9.55 -1.49
N PHE A 199 -7.38 8.77 -0.75
CA PHE A 199 -6.33 7.91 -1.27
C PHE A 199 -6.81 6.47 -1.30
N ALA A 200 -7.30 6.04 -2.46
CA ALA A 200 -7.73 4.67 -2.71
C ALA A 200 -6.51 3.75 -2.91
N LEU A 201 -6.20 2.93 -1.90
CA LEU A 201 -5.04 2.03 -1.90
C LEU A 201 -5.16 0.90 -2.94
N ASP A 202 -6.37 0.59 -3.38
CA ASP A 202 -6.65 -0.38 -4.45
C ASP A 202 -6.39 0.18 -5.86
N CYS A 203 -6.18 1.51 -5.98
CA CYS A 203 -5.87 2.19 -7.24
C CYS A 203 -4.37 2.52 -7.39
N VAL A 204 -3.51 2.01 -6.50
CA VAL A 204 -2.06 2.23 -6.56
C VAL A 204 -1.47 1.69 -7.88
N PRO A 205 -0.78 2.52 -8.69
CA PRO A 205 -0.23 2.08 -9.97
C PRO A 205 0.88 1.03 -9.81
N ARG A 206 0.62 -0.20 -10.28
CA ARG A 206 1.57 -1.33 -10.21
C ARG A 206 2.79 -1.20 -11.14
N MET A 207 2.81 -0.21 -12.04
CA MET A 207 3.89 0.00 -13.01
C MET A 207 5.07 0.81 -12.45
N LEU A 208 4.90 1.46 -11.30
CA LEU A 208 5.94 2.28 -10.68
C LEU A 208 6.67 1.47 -9.61
N SER A 209 7.98 1.24 -9.78
CA SER A 209 8.78 0.48 -8.80
C SER A 209 8.69 1.06 -7.38
N ARG A 210 8.68 2.40 -7.25
CA ARG A 210 8.52 3.09 -5.96
C ARG A 210 7.14 2.89 -5.31
N ALA A 211 6.13 2.49 -6.09
CA ALA A 211 4.77 2.29 -5.59
C ALA A 211 4.53 0.85 -5.09
N GLN A 212 5.45 -0.08 -5.36
CA GLN A 212 5.30 -1.49 -4.99
C GLN A 212 5.22 -1.71 -3.48
N SER A 213 5.89 -0.88 -2.68
CA SER A 213 5.81 -0.93 -1.21
C SER A 213 4.43 -0.54 -0.67
N TYR A 214 3.60 0.14 -1.47
CA TYR A 214 2.25 0.56 -1.09
C TYR A 214 1.16 -0.34 -1.69
N ASP A 215 1.52 -1.42 -2.39
CA ASP A 215 0.55 -2.33 -3.03
C ASP A 215 -0.12 -3.24 -1.97
N VAL A 216 -1.23 -2.74 -1.43
CA VAL A 216 -2.07 -3.47 -0.48
C VAL A 216 -2.65 -4.74 -1.09
N LEU A 217 -3.03 -4.72 -2.37
CA LEU A 217 -3.64 -5.88 -3.02
C LEU A 217 -2.66 -7.05 -3.07
N SER A 218 -1.40 -6.80 -3.44
CA SER A 218 -0.37 -7.84 -3.43
C SER A 218 -0.12 -8.39 -2.02
N SER A 219 -0.04 -7.53 -1.00
CA SER A 219 0.12 -7.96 0.40
C SER A 219 -1.03 -8.86 0.88
N GLN A 220 -2.27 -8.43 0.69
CA GLN A 220 -3.46 -9.20 1.10
C GLN A 220 -3.61 -10.51 0.32
N THR A 221 -3.31 -10.47 -0.98
CA THR A 221 -3.39 -11.64 -1.86
C THR A 221 -2.35 -12.71 -1.46
N ASN A 222 -1.16 -12.30 -1.02
CA ASN A 222 -0.16 -13.23 -0.51
C ASN A 222 -0.63 -13.95 0.77
N ILE A 223 -1.15 -13.18 1.74
CA ILE A 223 -1.72 -13.73 2.98
C ILE A 223 -2.87 -14.70 2.68
N ALA A 224 -3.73 -14.36 1.71
CA ALA A 224 -4.83 -15.22 1.28
C ALA A 224 -4.32 -16.56 0.70
N GLY A 225 -3.25 -16.52 -0.10
CA GLY A 225 -2.60 -17.73 -0.63
C GLY A 225 -2.06 -18.65 0.47
N TYR A 226 -1.37 -18.08 1.45
CA TYR A 226 -0.89 -18.80 2.63
C TYR A 226 -2.05 -19.40 3.44
N ARG A 227 -3.07 -18.59 3.76
CA ARG A 227 -4.24 -19.04 4.54
C ARG A 227 -5.02 -20.13 3.83
N ALA A 228 -5.15 -20.07 2.50
CA ALA A 228 -5.84 -21.10 1.73
C ALA A 228 -5.24 -22.50 1.92
N VAL A 229 -3.91 -22.60 2.06
CA VAL A 229 -3.24 -23.89 2.33
C VAL A 229 -3.50 -24.37 3.75
N ILE A 230 -3.54 -23.46 4.74
CA ILE A 230 -3.88 -23.81 6.12
C ILE A 230 -5.31 -24.36 6.21
N GLU A 231 -6.27 -23.68 5.61
CA GLU A 231 -7.67 -24.16 5.58
C GLU A 231 -7.78 -25.51 4.85
N ALA A 232 -7.02 -25.69 3.78
CA ALA A 232 -6.96 -26.96 3.08
C ALA A 232 -6.37 -28.07 3.95
N ALA A 233 -5.34 -27.77 4.75
CA ALA A 233 -4.73 -28.72 5.69
C ALA A 233 -5.65 -29.08 6.85
N ASP A 234 -6.41 -28.13 7.38
CA ASP A 234 -7.41 -28.36 8.42
C ASP A 234 -8.53 -29.30 7.95
N GLN A 235 -9.01 -29.09 6.72
CA GLN A 235 -10.10 -29.90 6.15
C GLN A 235 -9.62 -31.22 5.52
N PHE A 236 -8.32 -31.40 5.30
CA PHE A 236 -7.78 -32.60 4.64
C PHE A 236 -7.50 -33.72 5.66
N PRO A 237 -8.13 -34.91 5.52
CA PRO A 237 -8.06 -35.96 6.55
C PRO A 237 -6.73 -36.74 6.58
N ARG A 238 -5.71 -36.30 5.85
CA ARG A 238 -4.42 -36.99 5.72
C ARG A 238 -3.27 -36.00 5.93
N PHE A 239 -2.08 -36.52 6.21
CA PHE A 239 -0.89 -35.68 6.30
C PHE A 239 -0.57 -35.03 4.95
N PHE A 240 -0.28 -33.73 5.00
CA PHE A 240 0.26 -32.99 3.86
C PHE A 240 1.67 -33.47 3.51
N ALA A 241 2.56 -33.50 4.50
CA ALA A 241 3.93 -33.98 4.34
C ALA A 241 3.99 -35.51 4.31
N GLY A 242 4.74 -36.05 3.36
CA GLY A 242 5.05 -37.47 3.31
C GLY A 242 6.00 -37.87 4.44
N GLN A 243 5.70 -38.96 5.14
CA GLN A 243 6.48 -39.40 6.28
C GLN A 243 6.69 -40.93 6.25
N MET A 244 7.85 -41.36 6.71
CA MET A 244 8.14 -42.76 7.02
C MET A 244 7.92 -42.97 8.50
N THR A 245 7.02 -43.89 8.85
CA THR A 245 6.71 -44.25 10.24
C THR A 245 6.94 -45.73 10.47
N ALA A 246 7.02 -46.17 11.73
CA ALA A 246 7.06 -47.59 12.06
C ALA A 246 5.82 -48.36 11.52
N ALA A 247 4.69 -47.68 11.37
CA ALA A 247 3.46 -48.23 10.80
C ALA A 247 3.42 -48.23 9.26
N GLY A 248 4.46 -47.72 8.60
CA GLY A 248 4.60 -47.71 7.15
C GLY A 248 4.82 -46.32 6.55
N LYS A 249 4.82 -46.27 5.21
CA LYS A 249 5.05 -45.06 4.41
C LYS A 249 3.74 -44.35 4.11
N VAL A 250 3.64 -43.09 4.52
CA VAL A 250 2.56 -42.19 4.10
C VAL A 250 3.07 -41.33 2.95
N PRO A 251 2.48 -41.40 1.74
CA PRO A 251 2.88 -40.55 0.63
C PRO A 251 2.46 -39.09 0.90
N PRO A 252 3.21 -38.10 0.38
CA PRO A 252 2.82 -36.70 0.47
C PRO A 252 1.51 -36.43 -0.28
N ALA A 253 0.80 -35.38 0.15
CA ALA A 253 -0.33 -34.85 -0.59
C ALA A 253 0.12 -34.31 -1.95
N LYS A 254 -0.79 -34.34 -2.93
CA LYS A 254 -0.60 -33.69 -4.22
C LYS A 254 -1.52 -32.49 -4.27
N VAL A 255 -0.93 -31.32 -4.44
CA VAL A 255 -1.63 -30.04 -4.52
C VAL A 255 -1.54 -29.53 -5.95
N LEU A 256 -2.67 -29.14 -6.51
CA LEU A 256 -2.75 -28.42 -7.78
C LEU A 256 -3.21 -26.99 -7.51
N VAL A 257 -2.39 -26.02 -7.90
CA VAL A 257 -2.71 -24.59 -7.82
C VAL A 257 -3.06 -24.07 -9.22
N LEU A 258 -4.27 -23.54 -9.38
CA LEU A 258 -4.75 -22.98 -10.65
C LEU A 258 -4.62 -21.46 -10.63
N GLY A 259 -3.67 -20.95 -11.41
CA GLY A 259 -3.33 -19.52 -11.47
C GLY A 259 -2.07 -19.20 -10.67
N VAL A 260 -1.10 -18.55 -11.32
CA VAL A 260 0.24 -18.27 -10.76
C VAL A 260 0.43 -16.77 -10.54
N GLY A 261 -0.61 -16.12 -10.00
CA GLY A 261 -0.51 -14.76 -9.46
C GLY A 261 0.10 -14.75 -8.06
N VAL A 262 0.08 -13.61 -7.37
CA VAL A 262 0.67 -13.46 -6.03
C VAL A 262 0.13 -14.49 -5.02
N ALA A 263 -1.17 -14.76 -5.03
CA ALA A 263 -1.77 -15.74 -4.12
C ALA A 263 -1.41 -17.18 -4.48
N GLY A 264 -1.35 -17.47 -5.79
CA GLY A 264 -0.94 -18.79 -6.28
C GLY A 264 0.50 -19.09 -5.87
N LEU A 265 1.39 -18.11 -6.00
CA LEU A 265 2.78 -18.22 -5.53
C LEU A 265 2.85 -18.39 -4.01
N GLY A 266 2.07 -17.63 -3.23
CA GLY A 266 1.98 -17.80 -1.78
C GLY A 266 1.49 -19.20 -1.39
N ALA A 267 0.51 -19.74 -2.11
CA ALA A 267 0.03 -21.11 -1.89
C ALA A 267 1.08 -22.17 -2.25
N ILE A 268 1.77 -22.02 -3.39
CA ILE A 268 2.85 -22.94 -3.82
C ILE A 268 4.01 -22.95 -2.81
N GLN A 269 4.34 -21.80 -2.22
CA GLN A 269 5.40 -21.72 -1.21
C GLN A 269 5.01 -22.41 0.10
N THR A 270 3.71 -22.50 0.39
CA THR A 270 3.21 -22.98 1.68
C THR A 270 2.89 -24.48 1.69
N GLY A 271 2.36 -25.01 0.58
CA GLY A 271 1.86 -26.39 0.46
C GLY A 271 2.84 -27.35 -0.19
#